data_AF-A0A1Y3XCU8-F1
#
_entry.id   AF-A0A1Y3XCU8-F1
#
_cell.length_a   1.000
_cell.length_b   1.000
_cell.length_c   1.000
_cell.angle_alpha   90.00
_cell.angle_beta   90.00
_cell.angle_gamma   90.00
#
_symmetry.space_group_name_H-M   'P 1'
#
loop_
_entity.id
_entity.type
_entity.pdbx_description
1 polymer ?
#
loop_
_entity_poly.entity_id
_entity_poly.type
_entity_poly.pdbx_seq_one_letter_code
_entity_poly.pdbx_strand_id
1 'polypeptide(L)'
;MKKLLFVCHGNICRSPMAEFVMKDLVKKAGLEDQFTIASAATSAEEIGNPVYPPARRKLAEHGISCSGHAARQLTAADYGRWDLFLGMDSANLRNMRRLFGGDPDGKVKALLSYIGEDRDISDPWYSGDFEATWRDVHAGCSALLAALTREKLPKLVVVLGTTACGKSGLGVELAKRFGGEIVSADSRQVYTGLDLGTGKVTKEEMDGVPHHMLDVVAPNQPYSVADFQVGAYAAIDDILSRGKVPFLVGGSGLYVRAVTEGFAFTDATPDPALRAELEGKTAAELYAILREKTGVTLANGEENNHQRLVRSVEKALADGWEAPQAHPRYRCLLLGVNFPRDKVCQRIDDRLQARIDAGMIEEVAGLRQAGATDEFLEGLGLEYRYILRYLKGEIPSLEALKDELGRAIKRFAKRQVQWFNRDRDVLWLDMEGDFLTQAVRAVEQFLNEP
;
A
#
# COMPACT_ATOMS: atom_id res chain seq x y z
N MET A 1 14.94 -22.08 -4.65
CA MET A 1 14.54 -22.30 -3.25
C MET A 1 15.46 -21.46 -2.37
N LYS A 2 14.92 -20.50 -1.60
CA LYS A 2 15.68 -19.59 -0.74
C LYS A 2 15.99 -20.28 0.59
N LYS A 3 17.24 -20.27 1.02
CA LYS A 3 17.71 -20.98 2.22
C LYS A 3 17.92 -20.01 3.37
N LEU A 4 17.13 -20.14 4.43
CA LEU A 4 17.13 -19.27 5.60
C LEU A 4 17.66 -20.01 6.84
N LEU A 5 18.66 -19.44 7.51
CA LEU A 5 19.19 -19.98 8.76
C LEU A 5 18.99 -19.03 9.93
N PHE A 6 18.19 -19.43 10.91
CA PHE A 6 17.99 -18.69 12.14
C PHE A 6 19.07 -19.06 13.17
N VAL A 7 19.70 -18.06 13.80
CA VAL A 7 20.88 -18.28 14.64
C VAL A 7 20.70 -17.61 16.00
N CYS A 8 20.88 -18.40 17.07
CA CYS A 8 20.97 -17.87 18.43
C CYS A 8 22.15 -18.49 19.19
N HIS A 9 22.24 -18.27 20.50
CA HIS A 9 23.32 -18.81 21.31
C HIS A 9 23.37 -20.35 21.28
N GLY A 10 22.36 -21.02 21.86
CA GLY A 10 22.34 -22.48 22.03
C GLY A 10 21.38 -23.28 21.14
N ASN A 11 20.62 -22.64 20.24
CA ASN A 11 19.69 -23.33 19.32
C ASN A 11 18.63 -24.26 19.97
N ILE A 12 18.18 -23.90 21.16
CA ILE A 12 17.09 -24.60 21.86
C ILE A 12 15.87 -23.70 22.11
N CYS A 13 15.99 -22.38 21.97
CA CYS A 13 14.93 -21.43 22.35
C CYS A 13 14.55 -20.46 21.22
N ARG A 14 15.25 -19.32 21.10
CA ARG A 14 14.91 -18.24 20.15
C ARG A 14 15.00 -18.66 18.68
N SER A 15 16.11 -19.28 18.25
CA SER A 15 16.26 -19.67 16.84
C SER A 15 15.39 -20.85 16.39
N PRO A 16 15.13 -21.89 17.20
CA PRO A 16 14.12 -22.89 16.84
C PRO A 16 12.71 -22.31 16.81
N MET A 17 12.36 -21.42 17.75
CA MET A 17 11.08 -20.72 17.70
C MET A 17 10.91 -19.99 16.36
N ALA A 18 11.92 -19.23 15.93
CA ALA A 18 11.89 -18.55 14.64
C ALA A 18 11.83 -19.50 13.44
N GLU A 19 12.58 -20.62 13.46
CA GLU A 19 12.50 -21.65 12.43
C GLU A 19 11.07 -22.19 12.25
N PHE A 20 10.43 -22.62 13.33
CA PHE A 20 9.11 -23.24 13.26
C PHE A 20 8.00 -22.23 12.99
N VAL A 21 8.12 -21.00 13.50
CA VAL A 21 7.25 -19.88 13.12
C VAL A 21 7.34 -19.60 11.62
N MET A 22 8.55 -19.50 11.07
CA MET A 22 8.73 -19.23 9.64
C MET A 22 8.21 -20.38 8.78
N LYS A 23 8.41 -21.64 9.19
CA LYS A 23 7.84 -22.81 8.50
C LYS A 23 6.32 -22.77 8.47
N ASP A 24 5.68 -22.44 9.59
CA ASP A 24 4.22 -22.31 9.68
C ASP A 24 3.69 -21.16 8.80
N LEU A 25 4.34 -19.99 8.83
CA LEU A 25 3.98 -18.86 7.97
C LEU A 25 4.11 -19.19 6.48
N VAL A 26 5.22 -19.82 6.07
CA VAL A 26 5.44 -20.25 4.69
C VAL A 26 4.40 -21.30 4.26
N LYS A 27 4.05 -22.23 5.14
CA LYS A 27 2.99 -23.22 4.90
C LYS A 27 1.62 -22.57 4.71
N LYS A 28 1.24 -21.66 5.60
CA LYS A 28 -0.03 -20.90 5.49
C LYS A 28 -0.10 -20.07 4.21
N ALA A 29 1.05 -19.60 3.72
CA ALA A 29 1.16 -18.88 2.46
C ALA A 29 1.21 -19.80 1.21
N GLY A 30 1.29 -21.13 1.37
CA GLY A 30 1.42 -22.07 0.25
C GLY A 30 2.78 -22.01 -0.46
N LEU A 31 3.84 -21.62 0.24
CA LEU A 31 5.17 -21.35 -0.33
C LEU A 31 6.24 -22.38 0.09
N GLU A 32 5.86 -23.54 0.61
CA GLU A 32 6.79 -24.54 1.20
C GLU A 32 7.90 -24.96 0.24
N ASP A 33 7.59 -25.14 -1.05
CA ASP A 33 8.56 -25.54 -2.08
C ASP A 33 9.56 -24.43 -2.45
N GLN A 34 9.35 -23.21 -1.96
CA GLN A 34 10.20 -22.07 -2.26
C GLN A 34 11.27 -21.82 -1.20
N PHE A 35 11.17 -22.41 -0.01
CA PHE A 35 12.05 -22.13 1.11
C PHE A 35 12.66 -23.39 1.73
N THR A 36 13.95 -23.30 2.08
CA THR A 36 14.57 -24.23 3.04
C THR A 36 14.82 -23.46 4.32
N ILE A 37 14.28 -23.93 5.44
CA ILE A 37 14.35 -23.22 6.72
C ILE A 37 14.95 -24.14 7.77
N ALA A 38 15.98 -23.66 8.47
CA ALA A 38 16.53 -24.33 9.64
C ALA A 38 17.04 -23.31 10.67
N SER A 39 17.56 -23.82 11.78
CA SER A 39 18.23 -23.04 12.80
C SER A 39 19.58 -23.65 13.22
N ALA A 40 20.42 -22.84 13.87
CA ALA A 40 21.73 -23.23 14.39
C ALA A 40 22.15 -22.41 15.63
N ALA A 41 23.16 -22.93 16.33
CA ALA A 41 23.78 -22.35 17.52
C ALA A 41 25.11 -21.67 17.19
N THR A 42 25.44 -20.60 17.88
CA THR A 42 26.81 -20.06 17.88
C THR A 42 27.71 -20.72 18.93
N SER A 43 27.13 -21.40 19.93
CA SER A 43 27.84 -22.20 20.94
C SER A 43 27.70 -23.71 20.69
N ALA A 44 28.49 -24.51 21.42
CA ALA A 44 28.43 -25.97 21.40
C ALA A 44 27.72 -26.56 22.64
N GLU A 45 27.14 -25.72 23.50
CA GLU A 45 26.66 -26.12 24.84
C GLU A 45 25.46 -27.06 24.81
N GLU A 46 24.61 -26.91 23.79
CA GLU A 46 23.27 -27.51 23.76
C GLU A 46 23.09 -28.48 22.60
N ILE A 47 24.17 -28.89 21.92
CA ILE A 47 24.10 -29.69 20.68
C ILE A 47 23.41 -31.04 20.94
N GLY A 48 22.44 -31.38 20.10
CA GLY A 48 21.61 -32.58 20.20
C GLY A 48 20.35 -32.39 21.03
N ASN A 49 20.24 -31.32 21.83
CA ASN A 49 19.06 -31.10 22.66
C ASN A 49 17.84 -30.68 21.83
N PRO A 50 16.62 -31.09 22.23
CA PRO A 50 15.39 -30.64 21.59
C PRO A 50 15.08 -29.19 21.95
N VAL A 51 14.00 -28.64 21.38
CA VAL A 51 13.49 -27.32 21.77
C VAL A 51 13.19 -27.29 23.27
N TYR A 52 13.69 -26.26 23.94
CA TYR A 52 13.53 -26.00 25.37
C TYR A 52 12.04 -26.05 25.75
N PRO A 53 11.62 -26.78 26.80
CA PRO A 53 10.21 -27.07 27.03
C PRO A 53 9.27 -25.85 27.12
N PRO A 54 9.64 -24.72 27.76
CA PRO A 54 8.85 -23.49 27.70
C PRO A 54 8.67 -22.91 26.28
N ALA A 55 9.72 -22.88 25.46
CA ALA A 55 9.61 -22.43 24.06
C ALA A 55 8.70 -23.36 23.24
N ARG A 56 8.80 -24.67 23.47
CA ARG A 56 7.91 -25.66 22.86
C ARG A 56 6.45 -25.47 23.26
N ARG A 57 6.16 -25.17 24.54
CA ARG A 57 4.79 -24.87 24.98
C ARG A 57 4.24 -23.63 24.29
N LYS A 58 5.04 -22.57 24.20
CA LYS A 58 4.65 -21.34 23.50
C LYS A 58 4.35 -21.60 22.02
N LEU A 59 5.16 -22.39 21.31
CA LEU A 59 4.85 -22.80 19.93
C LEU A 59 3.53 -23.60 19.83
N ALA A 60 3.31 -24.53 20.76
CA ALA A 60 2.09 -25.34 20.79
C ALA A 60 0.82 -24.53 21.07
N GLU A 61 0.90 -23.46 21.87
CA GLU A 61 -0.21 -22.49 22.09
C GLU A 61 -0.70 -21.87 20.76
N HIS A 62 0.18 -21.77 19.77
CA HIS A 62 -0.13 -21.26 18.42
C HIS A 62 -0.33 -22.37 17.37
N GLY A 63 -0.44 -23.63 17.81
CA GLY A 63 -0.67 -24.79 16.92
C GLY A 63 0.57 -25.23 16.12
N ILE A 64 1.77 -24.79 16.51
CA ILE A 64 3.01 -25.08 15.78
C ILE A 64 3.76 -26.24 16.44
N SER A 65 3.98 -27.33 15.70
CA SER A 65 4.81 -28.46 16.14
C SER A 65 6.29 -28.20 15.87
N CYS A 66 7.14 -28.48 16.86
CA CYS A 66 8.60 -28.45 16.74
C CYS A 66 9.24 -29.85 16.82
N SER A 67 8.47 -30.91 16.49
CA SER A 67 8.97 -32.28 16.48
C SER A 67 10.11 -32.46 15.48
N GLY A 68 11.12 -33.26 15.85
CA GLY A 68 12.28 -33.54 14.98
C GLY A 68 13.39 -32.49 15.06
N HIS A 69 13.25 -31.45 15.89
CA HIS A 69 14.35 -30.52 16.18
C HIS A 69 15.45 -31.17 17.02
N ALA A 70 16.70 -30.94 16.63
CA ALA A 70 17.86 -31.19 17.47
C ALA A 70 18.85 -30.03 17.25
N ALA A 71 19.32 -29.45 18.35
CA ALA A 71 20.26 -28.34 18.30
C ALA A 71 21.54 -28.73 17.56
N ARG A 72 22.01 -27.86 16.66
CA ARG A 72 23.24 -28.05 15.89
C ARG A 72 24.10 -26.80 15.95
N GLN A 73 25.42 -26.98 15.79
CA GLN A 73 26.34 -25.85 15.74
C GLN A 73 26.42 -25.27 14.34
N LEU A 74 26.55 -23.94 14.27
CA LEU A 74 26.88 -23.21 13.06
C LEU A 74 28.35 -23.44 12.70
N THR A 75 28.63 -23.63 11.41
CA THR A 75 29.99 -23.85 10.89
C THR A 75 30.35 -22.80 9.85
N ALA A 76 31.65 -22.56 9.61
CA ALA A 76 32.06 -21.65 8.54
C ALA A 76 31.56 -22.09 7.15
N ALA A 77 31.43 -23.41 6.94
CA ALA A 77 30.88 -23.97 5.70
C ALA A 77 29.40 -23.65 5.47
N ASP A 78 28.64 -23.28 6.51
CA ASP A 78 27.26 -22.83 6.35
C ASP A 78 27.18 -21.56 5.49
N TYR A 79 28.19 -20.67 5.51
CA TYR A 79 28.16 -19.40 4.77
C TYR A 79 27.91 -19.56 3.26
N GLY A 80 28.51 -20.59 2.65
CA GLY A 80 28.29 -20.92 1.24
C GLY A 80 27.03 -21.72 0.96
N ARG A 81 26.36 -22.24 1.99
CA ARG A 81 25.18 -23.13 1.85
C ARG A 81 23.85 -22.39 1.99
N TRP A 82 23.83 -21.28 2.72
CA TRP A 82 22.61 -20.53 3.06
C TRP A 82 22.61 -19.16 2.40
N ASP A 83 21.42 -18.69 2.03
CA ASP A 83 21.26 -17.41 1.34
C ASP A 83 21.10 -16.25 2.33
N LEU A 84 20.65 -16.52 3.56
CA LEU A 84 20.41 -15.51 4.59
C LEU A 84 20.57 -16.09 6.00
N PHE A 85 21.25 -15.35 6.87
CA PHE A 85 21.46 -15.65 8.28
C PHE A 85 20.77 -14.61 9.16
N LEU A 86 19.90 -15.07 10.06
CA LEU A 86 19.06 -14.21 10.90
C LEU A 86 19.47 -14.36 12.36
N GLY A 87 20.12 -13.35 12.92
CA GLY A 87 20.50 -13.29 14.33
C GLY A 87 19.36 -12.80 15.22
N MET A 88 19.26 -13.36 16.43
CA MET A 88 18.27 -12.93 17.44
C MET A 88 18.76 -11.74 18.25
N ASP A 89 20.07 -11.61 18.40
CA ASP A 89 20.72 -10.53 19.13
C ASP A 89 22.05 -10.10 18.49
N SER A 90 22.55 -8.96 18.93
CA SER A 90 23.80 -8.37 18.49
C SER A 90 25.02 -9.25 18.74
N ALA A 91 25.00 -10.11 19.76
CA ALA A 91 26.07 -11.07 20.01
C ALA A 91 26.09 -12.18 18.95
N ASN A 92 24.92 -12.65 18.51
CA ASN A 92 24.81 -13.62 17.42
C ASN A 92 25.40 -13.05 16.13
N LEU A 93 25.08 -11.79 15.78
CA LEU A 93 25.64 -11.12 14.59
C LEU A 93 27.16 -11.03 14.65
N ARG A 94 27.72 -10.62 15.79
CA ARG A 94 29.18 -10.55 15.99
C ARG A 94 29.83 -11.93 15.88
N ASN A 95 29.25 -12.94 16.51
CA ASN A 95 29.78 -14.31 16.50
C ASN A 95 29.74 -14.91 15.09
N MET A 96 28.66 -14.69 14.33
CA MET A 96 28.57 -15.11 12.93
C MET A 96 29.64 -14.44 12.07
N ARG A 97 29.77 -13.10 12.13
CA ARG A 97 30.80 -12.37 11.36
C ARG A 97 32.21 -12.84 11.71
N ARG A 98 32.48 -13.11 12.98
CA ARG A 98 33.77 -13.67 13.42
C ARG A 98 34.00 -15.07 12.83
N LEU A 99 32.99 -15.93 12.87
CA LEU A 99 33.08 -17.31 12.36
C LEU A 99 33.29 -17.35 10.84
N PHE A 100 32.63 -16.45 10.11
CA PHE A 100 32.67 -16.40 8.64
C PHE A 100 33.86 -15.59 8.09
N GLY A 101 34.63 -14.92 8.95
CA GLY A 101 35.68 -14.00 8.51
C GLY A 101 35.15 -12.72 7.87
N GLY A 102 33.91 -12.32 8.19
CA GLY A 102 33.23 -11.15 7.65
C GLY A 102 31.79 -11.43 7.22
N ASP A 103 31.27 -10.58 6.34
CA ASP A 103 30.00 -10.79 5.63
C ASP A 103 30.07 -10.17 4.23
N PRO A 104 30.93 -10.70 3.33
CA PRO A 104 31.16 -10.11 2.00
C PRO A 104 29.90 -10.02 1.14
N ASP A 105 28.96 -10.96 1.31
CA ASP A 105 27.72 -11.02 0.52
C ASP A 105 26.55 -10.28 1.21
N GLY A 106 26.76 -9.68 2.38
CA GLY A 106 25.71 -8.97 3.12
C GLY A 106 24.55 -9.84 3.61
N LYS A 107 24.79 -11.14 3.86
CA LYS A 107 23.79 -12.17 4.20
C LYS A 107 23.47 -12.24 5.69
N VAL A 108 24.17 -11.52 6.56
CA VAL A 108 23.98 -11.57 8.02
C VAL A 108 23.15 -10.38 8.49
N LYS A 109 21.89 -10.64 8.91
CA LYS A 109 20.92 -9.61 9.33
C LYS A 109 20.34 -9.89 10.72
N ALA A 110 19.93 -8.84 11.44
CA ALA A 110 19.07 -8.97 12.61
C ALA A 110 17.65 -9.29 12.15
N LEU A 111 16.93 -10.18 12.83
CA LEU A 111 15.55 -10.49 12.45
C LEU A 111 14.62 -9.26 12.59
N LEU A 112 14.80 -8.45 13.64
CA LEU A 112 13.96 -7.26 13.86
C LEU A 112 14.28 -6.09 12.93
N SER A 113 15.37 -6.14 12.14
CA SER A 113 15.63 -5.09 11.14
C SER A 113 14.55 -5.06 10.06
N TYR A 114 13.82 -6.17 9.85
CA TYR A 114 12.72 -6.25 8.89
C TYR A 114 11.45 -5.50 9.32
N ILE A 115 11.33 -5.18 10.61
CA ILE A 115 10.27 -4.29 11.14
C ILE A 115 10.81 -2.87 11.42
N GLY A 116 12.03 -2.56 10.99
CA GLY A 116 12.66 -1.25 11.19
C GLY A 116 13.14 -0.98 12.62
N GLU A 117 13.29 -2.02 13.44
CA GLU A 117 13.76 -1.91 14.82
C GLU A 117 15.24 -2.32 14.94
N ASP A 118 16.03 -1.54 15.69
CA ASP A 118 17.47 -1.77 15.93
C ASP A 118 17.75 -2.34 17.34
N ARG A 119 16.79 -3.08 17.89
CA ARG A 119 16.92 -3.75 19.19
C ARG A 119 17.06 -5.26 19.04
N ASP A 120 17.57 -5.90 20.09
CA ASP A 120 17.64 -7.35 20.18
C ASP A 120 16.25 -7.95 20.49
N ILE A 121 16.04 -9.20 20.08
CA ILE A 121 14.87 -9.99 20.47
C ILE A 121 14.96 -10.27 21.96
N SER A 122 13.84 -10.11 22.67
CA SER A 122 13.74 -10.43 24.10
C SER A 122 14.24 -11.86 24.37
N ASP A 123 15.24 -12.00 25.24
CA ASP A 123 15.79 -13.30 25.63
C ASP A 123 15.01 -13.89 26.82
N PRO A 124 14.19 -14.93 26.60
CA PRO A 124 13.34 -15.47 27.66
C PRO A 124 14.15 -16.29 28.67
N TRP A 125 15.43 -16.58 28.38
CA TRP A 125 16.31 -17.27 29.32
C TRP A 125 16.57 -16.46 30.59
N TYR A 126 16.67 -15.13 30.46
CA TYR A 126 16.90 -14.23 31.59
C TYR A 126 15.61 -13.60 32.13
N SER A 127 14.63 -13.33 31.26
CA SER A 127 13.37 -12.67 31.64
C SER A 127 12.26 -13.62 32.07
N GLY A 128 12.28 -14.87 31.61
CA GLY A 128 11.15 -15.79 31.71
C GLY A 128 9.95 -15.41 30.84
N ASP A 129 10.03 -14.32 30.06
CA ASP A 129 8.93 -13.80 29.24
C ASP A 129 8.98 -14.35 27.81
N PHE A 130 8.42 -15.54 27.63
CA PHE A 130 8.29 -16.19 26.33
C PHE A 130 7.28 -15.51 25.41
N GLU A 131 6.37 -14.69 25.94
CA GLU A 131 5.38 -13.96 25.14
C GLU A 131 6.02 -12.76 24.43
N ALA A 132 6.90 -12.02 25.11
CA ALA A 132 7.71 -10.99 24.47
C ALA A 132 8.58 -11.57 23.34
N THR A 133 9.27 -12.69 23.59
CA THR A 133 10.07 -13.36 22.56
C THR A 133 9.22 -13.83 21.39
N TRP A 134 8.05 -14.41 21.66
CA TRP A 134 7.12 -14.85 20.62
C TRP A 134 6.68 -13.68 19.74
N ARG A 135 6.24 -12.57 20.34
CA ARG A 135 5.80 -11.37 19.59
C ARG A 135 6.89 -10.84 18.69
N ASP A 136 8.12 -10.73 19.21
CA ASP A 136 9.30 -10.29 18.45
C ASP A 136 9.59 -11.22 17.26
N VAL A 137 9.65 -12.53 17.53
CA VAL A 137 9.94 -13.55 16.52
C VAL A 137 8.84 -13.60 15.46
N HIS A 138 7.57 -13.57 15.86
CA HIS A 138 6.44 -13.62 14.96
C HIS A 138 6.40 -12.36 14.07
N ALA A 139 6.57 -11.17 14.64
CA ALA A 139 6.61 -9.92 13.89
C ALA A 139 7.78 -9.91 12.89
N GLY A 140 8.97 -10.29 13.35
CA GLY A 140 10.18 -10.35 12.52
C GLY A 140 10.07 -11.38 11.38
N CYS A 141 9.58 -12.60 11.65
CA CYS A 141 9.36 -13.62 10.62
C CYS A 141 8.28 -13.21 9.62
N SER A 142 7.18 -12.61 10.09
CA SER A 142 6.11 -12.12 9.22
C SER A 142 6.62 -11.04 8.27
N ALA A 143 7.39 -10.08 8.79
CA ALA A 143 7.99 -9.02 7.98
C ALA A 143 9.07 -9.55 7.02
N LEU A 144 9.89 -10.51 7.47
CA LEU A 144 10.87 -11.18 6.63
C LEU A 144 10.21 -11.92 5.46
N LEU A 145 9.16 -12.70 5.73
CA LEU A 145 8.42 -13.40 4.67
C LEU A 145 7.80 -12.42 3.67
N ALA A 146 7.20 -11.33 4.17
CA ALA A 146 6.67 -10.27 3.31
C ALA A 146 7.75 -9.64 2.44
N ALA A 147 8.95 -9.36 2.99
CA ALA A 147 10.07 -8.83 2.22
C ALA A 147 10.57 -9.81 1.14
N LEU A 148 10.75 -11.08 1.49
CA LEU A 148 11.25 -12.11 0.58
C LEU A 148 10.24 -12.48 -0.53
N THR A 149 8.95 -12.32 -0.27
CA THR A 149 7.90 -12.53 -1.27
C THR A 149 7.70 -11.32 -2.16
N ARG A 150 7.88 -10.09 -1.64
CA ARG A 150 7.82 -8.84 -2.41
C ARG A 150 8.86 -8.77 -3.53
N GLU A 151 10.05 -9.34 -3.36
CA GLU A 151 11.08 -9.36 -4.42
C GLU A 151 10.60 -10.03 -5.70
N LYS A 152 9.72 -11.03 -5.58
CA LYS A 152 9.19 -11.81 -6.72
C LYS A 152 7.89 -11.27 -7.30
N LEU A 153 7.31 -10.24 -6.68
CA LEU A 153 6.05 -9.69 -7.18
C LEU A 153 6.30 -9.00 -8.53
N PRO A 154 5.35 -9.11 -9.47
CA PRO A 154 5.42 -8.34 -10.71
C PRO A 154 5.58 -6.85 -10.43
N LYS A 155 6.30 -6.18 -11.32
CA LYS A 155 6.67 -4.78 -11.15
C LYS A 155 5.57 -3.86 -11.66
N LEU A 156 5.25 -2.83 -10.88
CA LEU A 156 4.31 -1.77 -11.22
C LEU A 156 4.99 -0.41 -11.04
N VAL A 157 4.98 0.42 -12.08
CA VAL A 157 5.44 1.82 -11.97
C VAL A 157 4.23 2.68 -11.65
N VAL A 158 4.35 3.56 -10.66
CA VAL A 158 3.26 4.41 -10.19
C VAL A 158 3.67 5.87 -10.33
N VAL A 159 2.86 6.67 -11.03
CA VAL A 159 3.05 8.13 -11.13
C VAL A 159 1.92 8.80 -10.35
N LEU A 160 2.27 9.38 -9.20
CA LEU A 160 1.35 10.02 -8.28
C LEU A 160 1.70 11.49 -8.05
N GLY A 161 0.78 12.23 -7.44
CA GLY A 161 0.97 13.64 -7.17
C GLY A 161 -0.30 14.47 -7.29
N THR A 162 -0.16 15.76 -7.07
CA THR A 162 -1.30 16.68 -6.97
C THR A 162 -1.88 17.04 -8.33
N THR A 163 -3.13 17.48 -8.33
CA THR A 163 -3.79 17.98 -9.53
C THR A 163 -2.97 19.13 -10.18
N ALA A 164 -3.05 19.25 -11.50
CA ALA A 164 -2.29 20.23 -12.31
C ALA A 164 -0.75 20.08 -12.35
N CYS A 165 -0.15 19.05 -11.74
CA CYS A 165 1.31 18.85 -11.73
C CYS A 165 1.90 18.01 -12.88
N GLY A 166 1.12 17.69 -13.93
CA GLY A 166 1.67 17.04 -15.14
C GLY A 166 1.80 15.51 -15.09
N LYS A 167 1.12 14.85 -14.14
CA LYS A 167 1.12 13.37 -14.00
C LYS A 167 0.84 12.62 -15.29
N SER A 168 -0.24 12.98 -15.99
CA SER A 168 -0.66 12.27 -17.20
C SER A 168 0.41 12.34 -18.28
N GLY A 169 0.96 13.54 -18.53
CA GLY A 169 2.04 13.73 -19.51
C GLY A 169 3.30 12.94 -19.16
N LEU A 170 3.74 12.95 -17.90
CA LEU A 170 4.86 12.12 -17.47
C LEU A 170 4.57 10.62 -17.61
N GLY A 171 3.36 10.19 -17.26
CA GLY A 171 2.92 8.81 -17.41
C GLY A 171 2.99 8.33 -18.86
N VAL A 172 2.45 9.13 -19.80
CA VAL A 172 2.48 8.83 -21.24
C VAL A 172 3.91 8.75 -21.76
N GLU A 173 4.76 9.73 -21.42
CA GLU A 173 6.15 9.75 -21.87
C GLU A 173 6.93 8.51 -21.39
N LEU A 174 6.78 8.14 -20.12
CA LEU A 174 7.40 6.94 -19.58
C LEU A 174 6.83 5.66 -20.23
N ALA A 175 5.51 5.56 -20.37
CA ALA A 175 4.88 4.39 -20.99
C ALA A 175 5.36 4.18 -22.43
N LYS A 176 5.47 5.25 -23.24
CA LYS A 176 6.04 5.15 -24.59
C LYS A 176 7.47 4.62 -24.56
N ARG A 177 8.30 5.17 -23.68
CA ARG A 177 9.72 4.83 -23.61
C ARG A 177 9.99 3.41 -23.15
N PHE A 178 9.15 2.87 -22.27
CA PHE A 178 9.29 1.53 -21.70
C PHE A 178 8.31 0.49 -22.29
N GLY A 179 7.62 0.82 -23.38
CA GLY A 179 6.69 -0.10 -24.04
C GLY A 179 5.50 -0.50 -23.15
N GLY A 180 5.05 0.42 -22.30
CA GLY A 180 4.02 0.20 -21.30
C GLY A 180 2.63 0.64 -21.69
N GLU A 181 1.69 0.42 -20.77
CA GLU A 181 0.30 0.83 -20.84
C GLU A 181 -0.13 1.45 -19.50
N ILE A 182 -1.11 2.34 -19.51
CA ILE A 182 -1.50 3.13 -18.34
C ILE A 182 -2.83 2.67 -17.78
N VAL A 183 -2.91 2.50 -16.46
CA VAL A 183 -4.14 2.32 -15.70
C VAL A 183 -4.41 3.62 -14.94
N SER A 184 -5.52 4.30 -15.25
CA SER A 184 -5.87 5.56 -14.57
C SER A 184 -6.36 5.28 -13.16
N ALA A 185 -5.76 5.91 -12.16
CA ALA A 185 -6.15 5.85 -10.74
C ALA A 185 -6.82 7.16 -10.29
N ASP A 186 -7.96 7.46 -10.90
CA ASP A 186 -8.78 8.62 -10.57
C ASP A 186 -10.26 8.23 -10.37
N SER A 187 -10.81 8.55 -9.21
CA SER A 187 -12.19 8.22 -8.84
C SER A 187 -13.28 8.82 -9.75
N ARG A 188 -12.95 9.81 -10.58
CA ARG A 188 -13.91 10.50 -11.45
C ARG A 188 -13.73 10.16 -12.92
N GLN A 189 -12.51 9.88 -13.37
CA GLN A 189 -12.24 9.52 -14.77
C GLN A 189 -12.80 8.14 -15.17
N VAL A 190 -13.18 7.33 -14.19
CA VAL A 190 -13.91 6.07 -14.43
C VAL A 190 -15.28 6.28 -15.08
N TYR A 191 -15.88 7.46 -14.96
CA TYR A 191 -17.24 7.70 -15.46
C TYR A 191 -17.27 8.17 -16.92
N THR A 192 -18.15 7.55 -17.70
CA THR A 192 -18.42 7.93 -19.09
C THR A 192 -18.98 9.35 -19.19
N GLY A 193 -18.40 10.15 -20.10
CA GLY A 193 -18.85 11.53 -20.40
C GLY A 193 -18.40 12.60 -19.39
N LEU A 194 -17.61 12.22 -18.38
CA LEU A 194 -16.99 13.15 -17.44
C LEU A 194 -15.53 13.41 -17.89
N ASP A 195 -15.34 14.31 -18.85
CA ASP A 195 -14.06 14.47 -19.55
C ASP A 195 -13.31 15.73 -19.12
N LEU A 196 -13.85 16.92 -19.43
CA LEU A 196 -13.25 18.22 -19.13
C LEU A 196 -13.17 18.45 -17.62
N GLY A 197 -14.25 18.22 -16.89
CA GLY A 197 -14.31 18.43 -15.44
C GLY A 197 -13.29 17.57 -14.69
N THR A 198 -13.08 16.32 -15.11
CA THR A 198 -12.12 15.40 -14.49
C THR A 198 -10.70 15.58 -15.01
N GLY A 199 -10.52 16.25 -16.16
CA GLY A 199 -9.23 16.24 -16.86
C GLY A 199 -8.86 14.89 -17.40
N LYS A 200 -9.83 14.16 -17.94
CA LYS A 200 -9.59 12.91 -18.63
C LYS A 200 -8.67 13.19 -19.81
N VAL A 201 -7.66 12.32 -19.94
CA VAL A 201 -6.67 12.43 -21.02
C VAL A 201 -7.36 12.25 -22.37
N THR A 202 -7.09 13.13 -23.34
CA THR A 202 -7.64 13.00 -24.69
C THR A 202 -6.87 11.97 -25.51
N LYS A 203 -7.42 11.50 -26.64
CA LYS A 203 -6.71 10.55 -27.52
C LYS A 203 -5.40 11.11 -28.05
N GLU A 204 -5.34 12.42 -28.29
CA GLU A 204 -4.13 13.13 -28.72
C GLU A 204 -3.10 13.16 -27.58
N GLU A 205 -3.53 13.43 -26.35
CA GLU A 205 -2.65 13.42 -25.18
C GLU A 205 -2.18 12.00 -24.80
N MET A 206 -3.00 10.97 -25.09
CA MET A 206 -2.60 9.57 -24.92
C MET A 206 -1.45 9.19 -25.86
N ASP A 207 -1.31 9.88 -27.00
CA ASP A 207 -0.23 9.69 -27.98
C ASP A 207 0.04 8.22 -28.34
N GLY A 208 -1.05 7.48 -28.57
CA GLY A 208 -1.03 6.06 -28.92
C GLY A 208 -0.81 5.08 -27.75
N VAL A 209 -0.58 5.57 -26.53
CA VAL A 209 -0.46 4.72 -25.33
C VAL A 209 -1.86 4.23 -24.89
N PRO A 210 -2.08 2.91 -24.78
CA PRO A 210 -3.32 2.38 -24.25
C PRO A 210 -3.58 2.83 -22.81
N HIS A 211 -4.79 3.33 -22.56
CA HIS A 211 -5.26 3.70 -21.23
C HIS A 211 -6.43 2.82 -20.81
N HIS A 212 -6.37 2.35 -19.57
CA HIS A 212 -7.36 1.51 -18.91
C HIS A 212 -8.01 2.26 -17.76
N MET A 213 -9.16 1.76 -17.29
CA MET A 213 -9.95 2.35 -16.19
C MET A 213 -10.46 3.78 -16.48
N LEU A 214 -10.66 4.10 -17.75
CA LEU A 214 -11.40 5.27 -18.23
C LEU A 214 -12.75 4.81 -18.75
N ASP A 215 -13.82 5.57 -18.48
CA ASP A 215 -15.16 5.30 -19.01
C ASP A 215 -15.72 3.89 -18.72
N VAL A 216 -15.34 3.31 -17.57
CA VAL A 216 -15.73 1.95 -17.15
C VAL A 216 -17.08 1.89 -16.44
N VAL A 217 -17.68 3.03 -16.08
CA VAL A 217 -18.96 3.10 -15.38
C VAL A 217 -19.82 4.25 -15.90
N ALA A 218 -21.13 4.02 -16.01
CA ALA A 218 -22.06 5.06 -16.47
C ALA A 218 -22.38 6.07 -15.33
N PRO A 219 -22.77 7.32 -15.66
CA PRO A 219 -23.30 8.25 -14.68
C PRO A 219 -24.44 7.65 -13.82
N ASN A 220 -24.58 8.14 -12.59
CA ASN A 220 -25.53 7.66 -11.56
C ASN A 220 -25.28 6.24 -11.01
N GLN A 221 -24.36 5.45 -11.59
CA GLN A 221 -24.01 4.15 -11.04
C GLN A 221 -22.98 4.31 -9.91
N PRO A 222 -23.15 3.65 -8.76
CA PRO A 222 -22.14 3.67 -7.71
C PRO A 222 -20.88 2.95 -8.19
N TYR A 223 -19.72 3.54 -7.87
CA TYR A 223 -18.42 2.92 -8.15
C TYR A 223 -17.49 3.15 -6.97
N SER A 224 -17.13 2.07 -6.27
CA SER A 224 -16.31 2.11 -5.08
C SER A 224 -14.83 1.91 -5.39
N VAL A 225 -13.98 2.18 -4.39
CA VAL A 225 -12.55 1.84 -4.50
C VAL A 225 -12.30 0.33 -4.59
N ALA A 226 -13.21 -0.50 -4.06
CA ALA A 226 -13.12 -1.95 -4.20
C ALA A 226 -13.39 -2.38 -5.64
N ASP A 227 -14.43 -1.83 -6.27
CA ASP A 227 -14.73 -2.07 -7.70
C ASP A 227 -13.57 -1.62 -8.59
N PHE A 228 -13.02 -0.44 -8.30
CA PHE A 228 -11.82 0.07 -8.96
C PHE A 228 -10.64 -0.88 -8.82
N GLN A 229 -10.36 -1.38 -7.61
CA GLN A 229 -9.21 -2.24 -7.35
C GLN A 229 -9.29 -3.55 -8.17
N VAL A 230 -10.49 -4.14 -8.26
CA VAL A 230 -10.72 -5.34 -9.08
C VAL A 230 -10.43 -5.05 -10.56
N GLY A 231 -10.98 -3.97 -11.11
CA GLY A 231 -10.73 -3.57 -12.49
C GLY A 231 -9.27 -3.22 -12.77
N ALA A 232 -8.62 -2.50 -11.85
CA ALA A 232 -7.22 -2.13 -11.94
C ALA A 232 -6.31 -3.37 -11.91
N TYR A 233 -6.59 -4.36 -11.04
CA TYR A 233 -5.85 -5.61 -11.03
C TYR A 233 -6.00 -6.39 -12.33
N ALA A 234 -7.23 -6.52 -12.84
CA ALA A 234 -7.45 -7.19 -14.11
C ALA A 234 -6.68 -6.52 -15.26
N ALA A 235 -6.69 -5.19 -15.33
CA ALA A 235 -5.93 -4.44 -16.33
C ALA A 235 -4.41 -4.62 -16.17
N ILE A 236 -3.88 -4.53 -14.95
CA ILE A 236 -2.45 -4.68 -14.68
C ILE A 236 -1.97 -6.11 -15.03
N ASP A 237 -2.69 -7.13 -14.59
CA ASP A 237 -2.38 -8.53 -14.89
C ASP A 237 -2.40 -8.80 -16.40
N ASP A 238 -3.37 -8.22 -17.10
CA ASP A 238 -3.51 -8.32 -18.57
C ASP A 238 -2.34 -7.64 -19.30
N ILE A 239 -1.92 -6.46 -18.88
CA ILE A 239 -0.71 -5.77 -19.39
C ILE A 239 0.54 -6.64 -19.18
N LEU A 240 0.72 -7.18 -17.98
CA LEU A 240 1.84 -8.04 -17.63
C LEU A 240 1.85 -9.32 -18.47
N SER A 241 0.67 -9.92 -18.72
CA SER A 241 0.54 -11.12 -19.54
C SER A 241 1.00 -10.93 -20.99
N ARG A 242 0.90 -9.69 -21.51
CA ARG A 242 1.44 -9.30 -22.82
C ARG A 242 2.94 -8.97 -22.81
N GLY A 243 3.61 -9.09 -21.66
CA GLY A 243 5.01 -8.73 -21.48
C GLY A 243 5.28 -7.22 -21.52
N LYS A 244 4.26 -6.40 -21.26
CA LYS A 244 4.37 -4.94 -21.21
C LYS A 244 4.51 -4.43 -19.78
N VAL A 245 4.98 -3.19 -19.65
CA VAL A 245 5.16 -2.54 -18.34
C VAL A 245 3.86 -1.83 -17.92
N PRO A 246 3.24 -2.19 -16.80
CA PRO A 246 2.08 -1.48 -16.29
C PRO A 246 2.49 -0.18 -15.58
N PHE A 247 1.78 0.91 -15.91
CA PHE A 247 1.89 2.20 -15.24
C PHE A 247 0.56 2.54 -14.55
N LEU A 248 0.56 2.75 -13.24
CA LEU A 248 -0.60 3.29 -12.51
C LEU A 248 -0.44 4.80 -12.37
N VAL A 249 -1.32 5.59 -12.98
CA VAL A 249 -1.18 7.06 -13.01
C VAL A 249 -2.41 7.70 -12.38
N GLY A 250 -2.24 8.49 -11.31
CA GLY A 250 -3.40 9.09 -10.65
C GLY A 250 -3.12 10.03 -9.49
N GLY A 251 -4.16 10.77 -9.09
CA GLY A 251 -4.12 11.71 -7.96
C GLY A 251 -4.96 11.28 -6.74
N SER A 252 -5.73 10.19 -6.86
CA SER A 252 -6.60 9.72 -5.79
C SER A 252 -5.84 8.81 -4.84
N GLY A 253 -5.29 9.38 -3.75
CA GLY A 253 -4.39 8.66 -2.84
C GLY A 253 -4.95 7.34 -2.28
N LEU A 254 -6.25 7.28 -2.00
CA LEU A 254 -6.92 6.04 -1.57
C LEU A 254 -6.92 4.97 -2.67
N TYR A 255 -7.14 5.36 -3.93
CA TYR A 255 -7.21 4.43 -5.07
C TYR A 255 -5.83 3.89 -5.43
N VAL A 256 -4.82 4.76 -5.41
CA VAL A 256 -3.42 4.36 -5.58
C VAL A 256 -3.03 3.35 -4.49
N ARG A 257 -3.24 3.70 -3.21
CA ARG A 257 -2.88 2.83 -2.09
C ARG A 257 -3.63 1.51 -2.07
N ALA A 258 -4.90 1.50 -2.46
CA ALA A 258 -5.67 0.27 -2.55
C ALA A 258 -4.97 -0.76 -3.45
N VAL A 259 -4.43 -0.33 -4.60
CA VAL A 259 -3.71 -1.19 -5.53
C VAL A 259 -2.28 -1.48 -5.07
N THR A 260 -1.53 -0.46 -4.63
CA THR A 260 -0.10 -0.61 -4.32
C THR A 260 0.16 -1.35 -3.01
N GLU A 261 -0.69 -1.13 -1.99
CA GLU A 261 -0.57 -1.81 -0.70
C GLU A 261 -1.38 -3.09 -0.64
N GLY A 262 -2.29 -3.32 -1.60
CA GLY A 262 -3.10 -4.52 -1.63
C GLY A 262 -4.17 -4.55 -0.55
N PHE A 263 -4.94 -3.47 -0.41
CA PHE A 263 -5.99 -3.41 0.60
C PHE A 263 -6.96 -4.59 0.46
N ALA A 264 -7.25 -5.26 1.59
CA ALA A 264 -8.32 -6.23 1.65
C ALA A 264 -9.63 -5.51 1.96
N PHE A 265 -10.53 -5.49 0.98
CA PHE A 265 -11.90 -5.05 1.19
C PHE A 265 -12.74 -6.25 1.61
N THR A 266 -13.49 -6.10 2.70
CA THR A 266 -14.42 -7.13 3.15
C THR A 266 -15.78 -6.93 2.50
N ASP A 267 -16.37 -8.02 2.02
CA ASP A 267 -17.69 -8.09 1.36
C ASP A 267 -18.87 -7.89 2.32
N ALA A 268 -18.66 -7.24 3.47
CA ALA A 268 -19.75 -6.91 4.37
C ALA A 268 -20.73 -5.98 3.63
N THR A 269 -21.84 -6.56 3.17
CA THR A 269 -22.89 -5.84 2.48
C THR A 269 -23.33 -4.67 3.36
N PRO A 270 -23.31 -3.43 2.85
CA PRO A 270 -23.85 -2.30 3.60
C PRO A 270 -25.27 -2.63 4.08
N ASP A 271 -25.54 -2.42 5.36
CA ASP A 271 -26.90 -2.52 5.92
C ASP A 271 -27.43 -1.08 6.02
N PRO A 272 -28.34 -0.65 5.12
CA PRO A 272 -28.80 0.72 5.09
C PRO A 272 -29.52 1.14 6.37
N ALA A 273 -30.22 0.22 7.03
CA ALA A 273 -30.96 0.51 8.26
C ALA A 273 -29.99 0.72 9.42
N LEU A 274 -29.00 -0.17 9.56
CA LEU A 274 -27.94 -0.02 10.56
C LEU A 274 -27.11 1.24 10.30
N ARG A 275 -26.78 1.52 9.03
CA ARG A 275 -26.01 2.71 8.66
C ARG A 275 -26.75 4.00 9.04
N ALA A 276 -28.05 4.10 8.77
CA ALA A 276 -28.85 5.25 9.15
C ALA A 276 -28.88 5.45 10.68
N GLU A 277 -28.93 4.35 11.46
CA GLU A 277 -28.82 4.42 12.92
C GLU A 277 -27.44 4.92 13.38
N LEU A 278 -26.37 4.37 12.81
CA LEU A 278 -24.99 4.73 13.16
C LEU A 278 -24.64 6.16 12.75
N GLU A 279 -25.17 6.65 11.62
CA GLU A 279 -24.98 8.02 11.16
C GLU A 279 -25.53 9.06 12.13
N GLY A 280 -26.55 8.71 12.91
CA GLY A 280 -27.09 9.56 13.97
C GLY A 280 -26.21 9.68 15.23
N LYS A 281 -25.16 8.85 15.36
CA LYS A 281 -24.24 8.87 16.51
C LYS A 281 -23.06 9.81 16.27
N THR A 282 -22.49 10.33 17.34
CA THR A 282 -21.25 11.13 17.31
C THR A 282 -20.02 10.24 17.06
N ALA A 283 -18.92 10.84 16.58
CA ALA A 283 -17.66 10.11 16.40
C ALA A 283 -17.16 9.47 17.71
N ALA A 284 -17.34 10.14 18.85
CA ALA A 284 -16.95 9.60 20.16
C ALA A 284 -17.75 8.35 20.54
N GLU A 285 -19.07 8.35 20.30
CA GLU A 285 -19.93 7.20 20.54
C GLU A 285 -19.58 6.03 19.62
N LEU A 286 -19.37 6.29 18.33
CA LEU A 286 -18.97 5.26 17.37
C LEU A 286 -17.61 4.66 17.73
N TYR A 287 -16.64 5.48 18.15
CA TYR A 287 -15.34 4.99 18.57
C TYR A 287 -15.43 4.14 19.85
N ALA A 288 -16.28 4.53 20.82
CA ALA A 288 -16.53 3.73 22.01
C ALA A 288 -17.10 2.36 21.66
N ILE A 289 -18.10 2.29 20.77
CA ILE A 289 -18.69 1.03 20.29
C ILE A 289 -17.63 0.17 19.61
N LEU A 290 -16.82 0.76 18.72
CA LEU A 290 -15.76 0.04 18.03
C LEU A 290 -14.74 -0.55 19.02
N ARG A 291 -14.30 0.25 19.99
CA ARG A 291 -13.32 -0.17 20.99
C ARG A 291 -13.86 -1.27 21.89
N GLU A 292 -15.13 -1.19 22.29
CA GLU A 292 -15.78 -2.23 23.11
C GLU A 292 -15.86 -3.56 22.36
N LYS A 293 -16.23 -3.53 21.07
CA LYS A 293 -16.41 -4.74 20.26
C LYS A 293 -15.10 -5.40 19.83
N THR A 294 -14.05 -4.61 19.60
CA THR A 294 -12.84 -5.07 18.91
C THR A 294 -11.56 -4.95 19.73
N GLY A 295 -11.57 -4.15 20.80
CA GLY A 295 -10.36 -3.76 21.54
C GLY A 295 -9.42 -2.83 20.77
N VAL A 296 -9.75 -2.44 19.52
CA VAL A 296 -8.85 -1.63 18.70
C VAL A 296 -8.71 -0.21 19.26
N THR A 297 -7.48 0.31 19.22
CA THR A 297 -7.20 1.71 19.51
C THR A 297 -6.84 2.40 18.20
N LEU A 298 -7.67 3.34 17.79
CA LEU A 298 -7.42 4.14 16.59
C LEU A 298 -6.37 5.22 16.91
N ALA A 299 -5.58 5.60 15.91
CA ALA A 299 -4.53 6.61 16.03
C ALA A 299 -4.59 7.58 14.85
N ASN A 300 -3.84 8.68 14.94
CA ASN A 300 -3.63 9.65 13.85
C ASN A 300 -4.91 10.32 13.33
N GLY A 301 -5.91 10.52 14.20
CA GLY A 301 -7.15 11.22 13.88
C GLY A 301 -8.21 10.36 13.19
N GLU A 302 -7.98 9.05 13.06
CA GLU A 302 -8.98 8.10 12.56
C GLU A 302 -10.24 8.08 13.44
N GLU A 303 -10.07 8.33 14.74
CA GLU A 303 -11.13 8.47 15.74
C GLU A 303 -12.04 9.69 15.51
N ASN A 304 -11.67 10.60 14.60
CA ASN A 304 -12.47 11.77 14.26
C ASN A 304 -13.17 11.65 12.89
N ASN A 305 -12.91 10.59 12.14
CA ASN A 305 -13.52 10.37 10.83
C ASN A 305 -14.85 9.62 10.97
N HIS A 306 -15.92 10.38 11.15
CA HIS A 306 -17.28 9.86 11.37
C HIS A 306 -17.70 8.79 10.36
N GLN A 307 -17.55 9.04 9.05
CA GLN A 307 -17.91 8.06 8.02
C GLN A 307 -17.10 6.76 8.11
N ARG A 308 -15.81 6.86 8.42
CA ARG A 308 -14.95 5.67 8.61
C ARG A 308 -15.35 4.90 9.86
N LEU A 309 -15.70 5.60 10.94
CA LEU A 309 -16.18 4.99 12.17
C LEU A 309 -17.51 4.28 11.99
N VAL A 310 -18.48 4.87 11.27
CA VAL A 310 -19.74 4.22 10.92
C VAL A 310 -19.47 2.88 10.22
N ARG A 311 -18.60 2.87 9.19
CA ARG A 311 -18.25 1.63 8.47
C ARG A 311 -17.49 0.63 9.35
N SER A 312 -16.59 1.09 10.22
CA SER A 312 -15.86 0.21 11.13
C SER A 312 -16.78 -0.45 12.16
N VAL A 313 -17.73 0.31 12.73
CA VAL A 313 -18.73 -0.22 13.66
C VAL A 313 -19.69 -1.16 12.94
N GLU A 314 -20.17 -0.79 11.75
CA GLU A 314 -21.01 -1.66 10.91
C GLU A 314 -20.34 -3.03 10.70
N LYS A 315 -19.04 -3.05 10.40
CA LYS A 315 -18.27 -4.31 10.26
C LYS A 315 -18.10 -5.05 11.58
N ALA A 316 -17.78 -4.35 12.67
CA ALA A 316 -17.57 -4.97 13.97
C ALA A 316 -18.84 -5.61 14.55
N LEU A 317 -20.02 -5.11 14.16
CA LEU A 317 -21.32 -5.64 14.60
C LEU A 317 -21.79 -6.85 13.78
N ALA A 318 -21.30 -7.04 12.56
CA ALA A 318 -21.72 -8.12 11.65
C ALA A 318 -21.05 -9.49 11.92
N ASP A 319 -20.38 -9.65 13.07
CA ASP A 319 -19.43 -10.72 13.41
C ASP A 319 -18.22 -10.83 12.45
N GLY A 320 -17.01 -11.00 13.02
CA GLY A 320 -15.78 -11.18 12.22
C GLY A 320 -14.90 -9.93 12.05
N TRP A 321 -14.71 -9.14 13.11
CA TRP A 321 -13.62 -8.14 13.11
C TRP A 321 -12.27 -8.85 13.13
N GLU A 322 -11.70 -9.09 11.95
CA GLU A 322 -10.28 -9.22 11.76
C GLU A 322 -9.79 -7.95 11.06
N ALA A 323 -8.69 -7.37 11.55
CA ALA A 323 -8.06 -6.27 10.85
C ALA A 323 -7.65 -6.78 9.46
N PRO A 324 -8.18 -6.21 8.36
CA PRO A 324 -7.91 -6.72 7.02
C PRO A 324 -6.39 -6.68 6.79
N GLN A 325 -5.80 -7.85 6.56
CA GLN A 325 -4.39 -7.93 6.20
C GLN A 325 -4.24 -7.48 4.75
N ALA A 326 -3.31 -6.56 4.52
CA ALA A 326 -3.00 -6.12 3.18
C ALA A 326 -2.20 -7.21 2.45
N HIS A 327 -2.56 -7.49 1.20
CA HIS A 327 -1.92 -8.47 0.34
C HIS A 327 -1.39 -7.77 -0.92
N PRO A 328 -0.21 -7.12 -0.85
CA PRO A 328 0.40 -6.48 -2.02
C PRO A 328 0.58 -7.48 -3.15
N ARG A 329 0.08 -7.14 -4.34
CA ARG A 329 0.22 -7.97 -5.54
C ARG A 329 1.40 -7.58 -6.42
N TYR A 330 1.94 -6.38 -6.20
CA TYR A 330 3.00 -5.82 -7.04
C TYR A 330 4.12 -5.24 -6.20
N ARG A 331 5.35 -5.35 -6.71
CA ARG A 331 6.46 -4.52 -6.27
C ARG A 331 6.29 -3.17 -6.97
N CYS A 332 6.23 -2.08 -6.22
CA CYS A 332 5.90 -0.76 -6.77
C CYS A 332 7.08 0.19 -6.73
N LEU A 333 7.30 0.93 -7.83
CA LEU A 333 8.10 2.16 -7.84
C LEU A 333 7.15 3.36 -7.80
N LEU A 334 7.21 4.17 -6.74
CA LEU A 334 6.35 5.34 -6.56
C LEU A 334 7.10 6.61 -6.97
N LEU A 335 6.68 7.23 -8.08
CA LEU A 335 7.20 8.50 -8.58
C LEU A 335 6.23 9.63 -8.24
N GLY A 336 6.67 10.58 -7.41
CA GLY A 336 5.88 11.72 -6.98
C GLY A 336 6.17 12.98 -7.80
N VAL A 337 5.14 13.61 -8.36
CA VAL A 337 5.23 14.93 -9.00
C VAL A 337 4.54 16.00 -8.16
N ASN A 338 5.27 17.06 -7.82
CA ASN A 338 4.72 18.22 -7.15
C ASN A 338 5.55 19.47 -7.44
N PHE A 339 4.90 20.61 -7.57
CA PHE A 339 5.55 21.91 -7.70
C PHE A 339 5.45 22.71 -6.39
N PRO A 340 6.26 23.79 -6.24
CA PRO A 340 6.02 24.82 -5.24
C PRO A 340 4.57 25.32 -5.25
N ARG A 341 4.06 25.68 -4.07
CA ARG A 341 2.63 25.98 -3.85
C ARG A 341 2.10 27.09 -4.77
N ASP A 342 2.88 28.15 -4.96
CA ASP A 342 2.57 29.28 -5.84
C ASP A 342 2.38 28.82 -7.29
N LYS A 343 3.30 28.01 -7.81
CA LYS A 343 3.18 27.40 -9.16
C LYS A 343 1.96 26.49 -9.27
N VAL A 344 1.69 25.65 -8.26
CA VAL A 344 0.49 24.79 -8.25
C VAL A 344 -0.79 25.64 -8.29
N CYS A 345 -0.87 26.70 -7.49
CA CYS A 345 -2.00 27.61 -7.48
C CYS A 345 -2.23 28.26 -8.85
N GLN A 346 -1.16 28.80 -9.48
CA GLN A 346 -1.26 29.42 -10.80
C GLN A 346 -1.73 28.41 -11.84
N ARG A 347 -1.14 27.22 -11.87
CA ARG A 347 -1.52 26.16 -12.82
C ARG A 347 -2.95 25.66 -12.64
N ILE A 348 -3.46 25.69 -11.40
CA ILE A 348 -4.87 25.37 -11.12
C ILE A 348 -5.78 26.43 -11.76
N ASP A 349 -5.45 27.71 -11.59
CA ASP A 349 -6.24 28.82 -12.12
C ASP A 349 -6.23 28.81 -13.66
N ASP A 350 -5.06 28.67 -14.28
CA ASP A 350 -4.90 28.59 -15.73
C ASP A 350 -5.70 27.41 -16.31
N ARG A 351 -5.60 26.24 -15.66
CA ARG A 351 -6.31 25.03 -16.10
C ARG A 351 -7.82 25.15 -15.93
N LEU A 352 -8.28 25.78 -14.85
CA LEU A 352 -9.71 26.02 -14.64
C LEU A 352 -10.27 26.92 -15.75
N GLN A 353 -9.56 28.01 -16.06
CA GLN A 353 -9.95 28.92 -17.13
C GLN A 353 -9.99 28.19 -18.48
N ALA A 354 -8.92 27.47 -18.84
CA ALA A 354 -8.85 26.72 -20.09
C ALA A 354 -10.00 25.70 -20.24
N ARG A 355 -10.41 25.03 -19.16
CA ARG A 355 -11.53 24.06 -19.21
C ARG A 355 -12.88 24.75 -19.35
N ILE A 356 -13.09 25.89 -18.69
CA ILE A 356 -14.30 26.69 -18.88
C ILE A 356 -14.39 27.12 -20.36
N ASP A 357 -13.29 27.62 -20.92
CA ASP A 357 -13.24 28.05 -22.32
C ASP A 357 -13.45 26.89 -23.31
N ALA A 358 -13.04 25.67 -22.92
CA ALA A 358 -13.25 24.45 -23.70
C ALA A 358 -14.67 23.86 -23.58
N GLY A 359 -15.57 24.47 -22.79
CA GLY A 359 -16.96 24.04 -22.68
C GLY A 359 -17.28 23.16 -21.48
N MET A 360 -16.53 23.26 -20.37
CA MET A 360 -16.76 22.44 -19.18
C MET A 360 -18.14 22.70 -18.54
N ILE A 361 -18.71 23.90 -18.69
CA ILE A 361 -20.06 24.19 -18.16
C ILE A 361 -21.11 23.45 -19.00
N GLU A 362 -20.92 23.44 -20.31
CA GLU A 362 -21.75 22.76 -21.30
C GLU A 362 -21.69 21.25 -21.11
N GLU A 363 -20.53 20.68 -20.76
CA GLU A 363 -20.40 19.27 -20.38
C GLU A 363 -21.36 18.91 -19.23
N VAL A 364 -21.34 19.68 -18.14
CA VAL A 364 -22.20 19.42 -16.98
C VAL A 364 -23.67 19.62 -17.32
N ALA A 365 -24.00 20.66 -18.09
CA ALA A 365 -25.36 20.89 -18.57
C ALA A 365 -25.86 19.72 -19.45
N GLY A 366 -25.00 19.22 -20.34
CA GLY A 366 -25.27 18.08 -21.22
C GLY A 366 -25.48 16.78 -20.45
N LEU A 367 -24.62 16.49 -19.46
CA LEU A 367 -24.78 15.33 -18.58
C LEU A 367 -26.12 15.35 -17.85
N ARG A 368 -26.51 16.51 -17.32
CA ARG A 368 -27.81 16.70 -16.64
C ARG A 368 -28.98 16.49 -17.59
N GLN A 369 -28.91 17.04 -18.81
CA GLN A 369 -29.92 16.84 -19.85
C GLN A 369 -30.02 15.36 -20.27
N ALA A 370 -28.91 14.64 -20.27
CA ALA A 370 -28.84 13.21 -20.58
C ALA A 370 -29.28 12.29 -19.43
N GLY A 371 -29.70 12.85 -18.29
CA GLY A 371 -30.28 12.10 -17.16
C GLY A 371 -29.33 11.85 -15.98
N ALA A 372 -28.16 12.48 -15.94
CA ALA A 372 -27.36 12.52 -14.71
C ALA A 372 -28.13 13.28 -13.61
N THR A 373 -28.31 12.68 -12.43
CA THR A 373 -29.10 13.31 -11.37
C THR A 373 -28.32 14.43 -10.69
N ASP A 374 -29.04 15.39 -10.11
CA ASP A 374 -28.43 16.48 -9.34
C ASP A 374 -27.66 15.90 -8.14
N GLU A 375 -28.15 14.83 -7.51
CA GLU A 375 -27.47 14.15 -6.41
C GLU A 375 -26.14 13.53 -6.84
N PHE A 376 -26.10 12.91 -8.02
CA PHE A 376 -24.87 12.35 -8.58
C PHE A 376 -23.84 13.45 -8.82
N LEU A 377 -24.23 14.51 -9.55
CA LEU A 377 -23.34 15.63 -9.88
C LEU A 377 -22.84 16.37 -8.63
N GLU A 378 -23.71 16.57 -7.63
CA GLU A 378 -23.34 17.15 -6.33
C GLU A 378 -22.35 16.23 -5.57
N GLY A 379 -22.52 14.91 -5.65
CA GLY A 379 -21.65 13.89 -5.05
C GLY A 379 -20.27 13.79 -5.70
N LEU A 380 -20.11 14.25 -6.96
CA LEU A 380 -18.81 14.31 -7.63
C LEU A 380 -17.85 15.33 -7.00
N GLY A 381 -18.39 16.36 -6.34
CA GLY A 381 -17.58 17.43 -5.77
C GLY A 381 -16.93 18.33 -6.82
N LEU A 382 -16.05 19.23 -6.37
CA LEU A 382 -15.25 20.16 -7.20
C LEU A 382 -15.99 20.64 -8.47
N GLU A 383 -15.43 20.43 -9.65
CA GLU A 383 -15.91 20.98 -10.91
C GLU A 383 -17.42 20.74 -11.11
N TYR A 384 -17.87 19.48 -11.06
CA TYR A 384 -19.27 19.10 -11.28
C TYR A 384 -20.23 19.69 -10.25
N ARG A 385 -19.87 19.66 -8.96
CA ARG A 385 -20.68 20.25 -7.88
C ARG A 385 -20.86 21.75 -8.06
N TYR A 386 -19.74 22.47 -8.24
CA TYR A 386 -19.79 23.92 -8.30
C TYR A 386 -20.48 24.40 -9.58
N ILE A 387 -20.28 23.71 -10.70
CA ILE A 387 -20.99 24.01 -11.94
C ILE A 387 -22.49 23.68 -11.83
N LEU A 388 -22.89 22.57 -11.20
CA LEU A 388 -24.30 22.29 -10.93
C LEU A 388 -24.97 23.43 -10.15
N ARG A 389 -24.32 23.90 -9.07
CA ARG A 389 -24.83 25.00 -8.25
C ARG A 389 -24.93 26.31 -9.03
N TYR A 390 -23.97 26.58 -9.92
CA TYR A 390 -24.03 27.70 -10.86
C TYR A 390 -25.23 27.56 -11.82
N LEU A 391 -25.42 26.39 -12.43
CA LEU A 391 -26.54 26.11 -13.34
C LEU A 391 -27.92 26.20 -12.64
N LYS A 392 -27.97 26.00 -11.32
CA LYS A 392 -29.18 26.17 -10.49
C LYS A 392 -29.39 27.62 -10.02
N GLY A 393 -28.46 28.52 -10.28
CA GLY A 393 -28.51 29.92 -9.82
C GLY A 393 -28.12 30.13 -8.36
N GLU A 394 -27.57 29.11 -7.68
CA GLU A 394 -27.08 29.20 -6.31
C GLU A 394 -25.73 29.96 -6.23
N ILE A 395 -24.92 29.85 -7.29
CA ILE A 395 -23.74 30.69 -7.52
C ILE A 395 -24.13 31.74 -8.56
N PRO A 396 -24.10 33.04 -8.23
CA PRO A 396 -24.81 34.07 -9.01
C PRO A 396 -24.11 34.49 -10.30
N SER A 397 -22.82 34.18 -10.47
CA SER A 397 -22.05 34.60 -11.64
C SER A 397 -20.92 33.64 -11.96
N LEU A 398 -20.45 33.70 -13.22
CA LEU A 398 -19.28 32.94 -13.67
C LEU A 398 -18.01 33.30 -12.88
N GLU A 399 -17.85 34.57 -12.52
CA GLU A 399 -16.71 35.02 -11.72
C GLU A 399 -16.77 34.47 -10.28
N ALA A 400 -17.96 34.42 -9.67
CA ALA A 400 -18.15 33.77 -8.37
C ALA A 400 -17.84 32.26 -8.45
N LEU A 401 -18.27 31.59 -9.53
CA LEU A 401 -17.95 30.18 -9.79
C LEU A 401 -16.44 29.96 -9.85
N LYS A 402 -15.72 30.73 -10.67
CA LYS A 402 -14.26 30.62 -10.83
C LYS A 402 -13.52 30.79 -9.51
N ASP A 403 -13.88 31.80 -8.73
CA ASP A 403 -13.25 32.09 -7.44
C ASP A 403 -13.53 30.99 -6.40
N GLU A 404 -14.79 30.58 -6.25
CA GLU A 404 -15.16 29.54 -5.30
C GLU A 404 -14.57 28.17 -5.64
N LEU A 405 -14.68 27.75 -6.91
CA LEU A 405 -14.15 26.50 -7.41
C LEU A 405 -12.62 26.50 -7.37
N GLY A 406 -11.97 27.58 -7.81
CA GLY A 406 -10.52 27.73 -7.73
C GLY A 406 -10.00 27.57 -6.29
N ARG A 407 -10.66 28.23 -5.32
CA ARG A 407 -10.35 28.05 -3.89
C ARG A 407 -10.58 26.60 -3.43
N ALA A 408 -11.63 25.93 -3.90
CA ALA A 408 -11.90 24.53 -3.56
C ALA A 408 -10.85 23.56 -4.11
N ILE A 409 -10.43 23.73 -5.37
CA ILE A 409 -9.38 22.92 -6.02
C ILE A 409 -8.04 23.12 -5.31
N LYS A 410 -7.68 24.37 -4.95
CA LYS A 410 -6.46 24.66 -4.18
C LYS A 410 -6.46 23.99 -2.81
N ARG A 411 -7.60 23.98 -2.10
CA ARG A 411 -7.74 23.23 -0.83
C ARG A 411 -7.62 21.72 -1.03
N PHE A 412 -8.17 21.19 -2.13
CA PHE A 412 -8.04 19.78 -2.47
C PHE A 412 -6.59 19.38 -2.78
N ALA A 413 -5.89 20.16 -3.60
CA ALA A 413 -4.47 19.95 -3.90
C ALA A 413 -3.62 19.93 -2.62
N LYS A 414 -3.86 20.86 -1.68
CA LYS A 414 -3.20 20.87 -0.36
C LYS A 414 -3.42 19.56 0.41
N ARG A 415 -4.64 19.01 0.41
CA ARG A 415 -4.94 17.72 1.06
C ARG A 415 -4.23 16.56 0.36
N GLN A 416 -4.12 16.58 -0.97
CA GLN A 416 -3.36 15.57 -1.71
C GLN A 416 -1.89 15.57 -1.32
N VAL A 417 -1.24 16.74 -1.20
CA VAL A 417 0.16 16.83 -0.70
C VAL A 417 0.26 16.21 0.69
N GLN A 418 -0.63 16.58 1.61
CA GLN A 418 -0.62 16.04 2.98
C GLN A 418 -0.82 14.52 3.02
N TRP A 419 -1.55 13.96 2.06
CA TRP A 419 -1.74 12.52 1.94
C TRP A 419 -0.45 11.83 1.50
N PHE A 420 0.12 12.26 0.38
CA PHE A 420 1.31 11.63 -0.20
C PHE A 420 2.59 11.87 0.61
N ASN A 421 2.68 12.97 1.37
CA ASN A 421 3.82 13.21 2.28
C ASN A 421 3.88 12.21 3.45
N ARG A 422 2.83 11.42 3.69
CA ARG A 422 2.84 10.36 4.70
C ARG A 422 3.52 9.09 4.18
N ASP A 423 3.63 8.93 2.87
CA ASP A 423 4.21 7.76 2.23
C ASP A 423 5.74 7.94 2.18
N ARG A 424 6.47 7.09 2.91
CA ARG A 424 7.93 7.20 3.05
C ARG A 424 8.71 6.71 1.83
N ASP A 425 8.06 5.96 0.94
CA ASP A 425 8.70 5.26 -0.18
C ASP A 425 8.51 5.98 -1.53
N VAL A 426 8.03 7.23 -1.52
CA VAL A 426 7.83 8.03 -2.75
C VAL A 426 9.12 8.73 -3.15
N LEU A 427 9.59 8.46 -4.37
CA LEU A 427 10.63 9.24 -5.02
C LEU A 427 10.02 10.53 -5.58
N TRP A 428 10.13 11.62 -4.83
CA TRP A 428 9.71 12.95 -5.28
C TRP A 428 10.68 13.49 -6.33
N LEU A 429 10.18 13.72 -7.53
CA LEU A 429 10.96 14.23 -8.66
C LEU A 429 11.17 15.73 -8.53
N ASP A 430 12.35 16.20 -8.93
CA ASP A 430 12.65 17.62 -9.01
C ASP A 430 11.96 18.26 -10.23
N MET A 431 10.71 18.69 -10.03
CA MET A 431 9.88 19.27 -11.09
C MET A 431 10.37 20.64 -11.59
N GLU A 432 11.31 21.29 -10.90
CA GLU A 432 11.94 22.53 -11.38
C GLU A 432 13.26 22.27 -12.13
N GLY A 433 13.82 21.06 -11.99
CA GLY A 433 14.99 20.57 -12.69
C GLY A 433 14.66 19.52 -13.76
N ASP A 434 15.57 18.55 -13.95
CA ASP A 434 15.44 17.48 -14.95
C ASP A 434 14.68 16.26 -14.38
N PHE A 435 13.38 16.46 -14.09
CA PHE A 435 12.51 15.40 -13.55
C PHE A 435 12.38 14.20 -14.49
N LEU A 436 12.41 14.41 -15.81
CA LEU A 436 12.22 13.34 -16.79
C LEU A 436 13.41 12.38 -16.74
N THR A 437 14.65 12.89 -16.74
CA THR A 437 15.84 12.03 -16.59
C THR A 437 15.85 11.28 -15.26
N GLN A 438 15.44 11.94 -14.17
CA GLN A 438 15.31 11.27 -12.85
C GLN A 438 14.30 10.11 -12.90
N ALA A 439 13.11 10.36 -13.44
CA ALA A 439 12.06 9.36 -13.57
C ALA A 439 12.51 8.17 -14.42
N VAL A 440 13.10 8.44 -15.58
CA VAL A 440 13.63 7.41 -16.49
C VAL A 440 14.67 6.55 -15.80
N ARG A 441 15.67 7.15 -15.14
CA ARG A 441 16.72 6.39 -14.46
C ARG A 441 16.13 5.50 -13.36
N ALA A 442 15.18 6.01 -12.60
CA ALA A 442 14.50 5.25 -11.56
C ALA A 442 13.74 4.05 -12.15
N VAL A 443 13.02 4.25 -13.25
CA VAL A 443 12.29 3.16 -13.94
C VAL A 443 13.26 2.14 -14.53
N GLU A 444 14.34 2.58 -15.21
CA GLU A 444 15.37 1.68 -15.75
C GLU A 444 16.00 0.82 -14.65
N GLN A 445 16.41 1.43 -13.54
CA GLN A 445 16.98 0.70 -12.41
C GLN A 445 15.96 -0.29 -11.85
N PHE A 446 14.75 0.17 -11.58
CA PHE A 446 13.69 -0.64 -11.00
C PHE A 446 13.33 -1.84 -11.87
N LEU A 447 13.21 -1.68 -13.19
CA LEU A 447 12.88 -2.77 -14.10
C LEU A 447 14.02 -3.77 -14.27
N ASN A 448 15.27 -3.34 -14.14
CA ASN A 448 16.46 -4.20 -14.25
C ASN A 448 16.87 -4.88 -12.93
N GLU A 449 16.36 -4.43 -11.78
CA GLU A 449 16.61 -5.10 -10.50
C GLU A 449 16.08 -6.55 -10.55
N PRO A 450 16.81 -7.54 -10.01
CA PRO A 450 16.37 -8.92 -10.01
C PRO A 450 15.10 -9.18 -9.18
#